data_AF-A0A147BAE2-F1
#
_entry.id   AF-A0A147BAE2-F1
#
_cell.length_a   1.000
_cell.length_b   1.000
_cell.length_c   1.000
_cell.angle_alpha   90.00
_cell.angle_beta   90.00
_cell.angle_gamma   90.00
#
_symmetry.space_group_name_H-M   'P 1'
#
loop_
_entity.id
_entity.type
_entity.pdbx_description
1 polymer ?
#
loop_
_entity_poly.entity_id
_entity_poly.type
_entity_poly.pdbx_seq_one_letter_code
_entity_poly.pdbx_strand_id
1 'polypeptide(L)'
;LISTLVKEERVKEAARLMEEMLQRGQNPYRSVLSVLLRRLATMGDVEALSALATFLPVELQRQHSVSNLLCNAYVNSGRTGDILAQLEDNMPSWKERFPLGGVLGMLGKCPELEDRVHSLAKKYAAEEQCLVPMNAVWMHKMLGGHFEEADKILKDYPGMQDRLMFLSVLKHSRTADNEALARHLAQTVGQSTGATLNAKALAYGNLVEFLVARGRSEEALQILEKTQA
;
A
#
# COMPACT_ATOMS: atom_id res chain seq x y z
N LEU A 1 -5.16 14.28 -26.10
CA LEU A 1 -6.52 13.72 -26.30
C LEU A 1 -7.01 12.94 -25.09
N ILE A 2 -6.47 11.76 -24.77
CA ILE A 2 -6.96 10.92 -23.63
C ILE A 2 -7.02 11.70 -22.31
N SER A 3 -5.97 12.44 -21.94
CA SER A 3 -6.01 13.26 -20.71
C SER A 3 -7.07 14.36 -20.74
N THR A 4 -7.39 14.90 -21.92
CA THR A 4 -8.47 15.88 -22.09
C THR A 4 -9.82 15.23 -21.86
N LEU A 5 -10.05 14.06 -22.46
CA LEU A 5 -11.28 13.27 -22.26
C LEU A 5 -11.50 12.91 -20.79
N VAL A 6 -10.43 12.53 -20.07
CA VAL A 6 -10.52 12.28 -18.63
C VAL A 6 -10.92 13.53 -17.85
N LYS A 7 -10.39 14.71 -18.21
CA LYS A 7 -10.75 15.99 -17.57
C LYS A 7 -12.18 16.43 -17.87
N GLU A 8 -12.71 16.07 -19.03
CA GLU A 8 -14.08 16.34 -19.46
C GLU A 8 -15.08 15.27 -18.98
N GLU A 9 -14.69 14.39 -18.05
CA GLU A 9 -15.52 13.28 -17.53
C GLU A 9 -15.96 12.25 -18.59
N ARG A 10 -15.33 12.27 -19.76
CA ARG A 10 -15.54 11.31 -20.86
C ARG A 10 -14.65 10.08 -20.70
N VAL A 11 -14.65 9.50 -19.50
CA VAL A 11 -13.70 8.46 -19.07
C VAL A 11 -13.87 7.16 -19.86
N LYS A 12 -15.10 6.79 -20.23
CA LYS A 12 -15.37 5.59 -21.04
C LYS A 12 -14.75 5.68 -22.44
N GLU A 13 -14.82 6.86 -23.05
CA GLU A 13 -14.21 7.11 -24.36
C GLU A 13 -12.68 7.15 -24.25
N ALA A 14 -12.15 7.76 -23.19
CA ALA A 14 -10.72 7.72 -22.88
C ALA A 14 -10.21 6.29 -22.70
N ALA A 15 -10.97 5.42 -22.02
CA ALA A 15 -10.66 4.02 -21.82
C ALA A 15 -10.65 3.24 -23.14
N ARG A 16 -11.67 3.40 -23.98
CA ARG A 16 -11.74 2.78 -25.30
C ARG A 16 -10.56 3.17 -26.19
N LEU A 17 -10.22 4.47 -26.24
CA LEU A 17 -9.07 4.92 -27.03
C LEU A 17 -7.74 4.36 -26.49
N MET A 18 -7.59 4.26 -25.17
CA MET A 18 -6.41 3.64 -24.57
C MET A 18 -6.31 2.15 -24.92
N GLU A 19 -7.43 1.43 -24.84
CA GLU A 19 -7.50 0.02 -25.23
C GLU A 19 -7.10 -0.19 -26.69
N GLU A 20 -7.67 0.60 -27.61
CA GLU A 20 -7.33 0.55 -29.03
C GLU A 20 -5.84 0.85 -29.29
N MET A 21 -5.24 1.79 -28.54
CA MET A 21 -3.80 2.08 -28.62
C MET A 21 -2.96 0.87 -28.15
N LEU A 22 -3.31 0.28 -27.01
CA LEU A 22 -2.59 -0.86 -26.45
C LEU A 22 -2.71 -2.11 -27.32
N GLN A 23 -3.89 -2.39 -27.89
CA GLN A 23 -4.12 -3.49 -28.83
C GLN A 23 -3.26 -3.35 -30.10
N ARG A 24 -2.97 -2.12 -30.52
CA ARG A 24 -2.07 -1.83 -31.66
C ARG A 24 -0.59 -1.87 -31.27
N GLY A 25 -0.25 -2.27 -30.04
CA GLY A 25 1.12 -2.30 -29.54
C GLY A 25 1.74 -0.92 -29.31
N GLN A 26 0.93 0.14 -29.25
CA GLN A 26 1.42 1.49 -28.99
C GLN A 26 1.71 1.65 -27.49
N ASN A 27 2.81 2.33 -27.17
CA ASN A 27 3.16 2.61 -25.79
C ASN A 27 2.62 4.00 -25.37
N PRO A 28 1.55 4.08 -24.57
CA PRO A 28 1.03 5.36 -24.12
C PRO A 28 2.02 6.06 -23.20
N TYR A 29 2.02 7.40 -23.22
CA TYR A 29 2.79 8.17 -22.25
C TYR A 29 2.38 7.80 -20.82
N ARG A 30 3.39 7.54 -19.98
CA ARG A 30 3.21 7.12 -18.58
C ARG A 30 2.24 8.00 -17.79
N SER A 31 2.35 9.32 -17.94
CA SER A 31 1.46 10.27 -17.26
C SER A 31 0.00 10.13 -17.70
N VAL A 32 -0.24 9.90 -19.00
CA VAL A 32 -1.57 9.73 -19.58
C VAL A 32 -2.21 8.43 -19.07
N LEU A 33 -1.46 7.33 -19.11
CA LEU A 33 -1.92 6.04 -18.58
C LEU A 33 -2.22 6.14 -17.08
N SER A 34 -1.33 6.75 -16.29
CA SER A 34 -1.56 6.93 -14.85
C SER A 34 -2.81 7.73 -14.54
N VAL A 35 -3.13 8.77 -15.31
CA VAL A 35 -4.32 9.60 -15.08
C VAL A 35 -5.59 8.80 -15.33
N LEU A 36 -5.64 8.03 -16.42
CA LEU A 36 -6.79 7.21 -16.76
C LEU A 36 -7.00 6.07 -15.75
N LEU A 37 -5.96 5.28 -15.44
CA LEU A 37 -6.07 4.13 -14.52
C LEU A 37 -6.53 4.58 -13.12
N ARG A 38 -5.99 5.71 -12.63
CA ARG A 38 -6.42 6.28 -11.34
C ARG A 38 -7.87 6.76 -11.39
N ARG A 39 -8.30 7.38 -12.49
CA ARG A 39 -9.69 7.84 -12.63
C ARG A 39 -10.68 6.67 -12.63
N LEU A 40 -10.39 5.61 -13.38
CA LEU A 40 -11.21 4.39 -13.39
C LEU A 40 -11.32 3.78 -11.99
N ALA A 41 -10.20 3.69 -11.26
CA ALA A 41 -10.20 3.21 -9.88
C ALA A 41 -11.05 4.09 -8.94
N THR A 42 -10.98 5.42 -9.07
CA THR A 42 -11.81 6.34 -8.28
C THR A 42 -13.30 6.21 -8.59
N MET A 43 -13.66 5.97 -9.86
CA MET A 43 -15.04 5.78 -10.28
C MET A 43 -15.62 4.41 -9.91
N GLY A 44 -14.77 3.46 -9.49
CA GLY A 44 -15.20 2.08 -9.25
C GLY A 44 -15.44 1.29 -10.55
N ASP A 45 -14.91 1.73 -11.69
CA ASP A 45 -15.06 1.04 -12.98
C ASP A 45 -14.08 -0.14 -13.08
N VAL A 46 -14.45 -1.23 -12.41
CA VAL A 46 -13.67 -2.47 -12.30
C VAL A 46 -13.49 -3.10 -13.67
N GLU A 47 -14.53 -3.10 -14.49
CA GLU A 47 -14.59 -3.76 -15.78
C GLU A 47 -13.60 -3.11 -16.76
N ALA A 48 -13.66 -1.79 -16.94
CA ALA A 48 -12.74 -1.09 -17.84
C ALA A 48 -11.30 -1.17 -17.34
N LEU A 49 -11.07 -1.06 -16.02
CA LEU A 49 -9.74 -1.16 -15.46
C LEU A 49 -9.13 -2.57 -15.64
N SER A 50 -9.94 -3.61 -15.45
CA SER A 50 -9.53 -5.00 -15.65
C SER A 50 -9.25 -5.29 -17.12
N ALA A 51 -10.11 -4.78 -18.03
CA ALA A 51 -9.89 -4.90 -19.47
C ALA A 51 -8.58 -4.25 -19.91
N LEU A 52 -8.29 -3.02 -19.45
CA LEU A 52 -7.01 -2.37 -19.75
C LEU A 52 -5.82 -3.15 -19.18
N ALA A 53 -5.95 -3.74 -17.98
CA ALA A 53 -4.87 -4.48 -17.34
C ALA A 53 -4.42 -5.70 -18.16
N THR A 54 -5.30 -6.35 -18.93
CA THR A 54 -4.92 -7.51 -19.76
C THR A 54 -3.99 -7.14 -20.92
N PHE A 55 -4.05 -5.90 -21.40
CA PHE A 55 -3.20 -5.40 -22.48
C PHE A 55 -1.90 -4.77 -21.98
N LEU A 56 -1.74 -4.57 -20.67
CA LEU A 56 -0.53 -3.97 -20.10
C LEU A 56 0.54 -5.04 -19.83
N PRO A 57 1.79 -4.82 -20.31
CA PRO A 57 2.93 -5.61 -19.88
C PRO A 57 3.08 -5.62 -18.35
N VAL A 58 3.61 -6.71 -17.80
CA VAL A 58 3.77 -6.89 -16.34
C VAL A 58 4.57 -5.74 -15.73
N GLU A 59 5.56 -5.20 -16.45
CA GLU A 59 6.37 -4.06 -16.05
C GLU A 59 5.52 -2.80 -15.84
N LEU A 60 4.60 -2.51 -16.77
CA LEU A 60 3.69 -1.36 -16.65
C LEU A 60 2.66 -1.60 -15.55
N GLN A 61 2.16 -2.83 -15.40
CA GLN A 61 1.25 -3.16 -14.30
C GLN A 61 1.89 -2.91 -12.93
N ARG A 62 3.14 -3.35 -12.73
CA ARG A 62 3.92 -3.06 -11.52
C ARG A 62 4.17 -1.57 -11.35
N GLN A 63 4.62 -0.88 -12.42
CA GLN A 63 4.96 0.53 -12.38
C GLN A 63 3.77 1.43 -11.99
N HIS A 64 2.55 1.05 -12.39
CA HIS A 64 1.33 1.77 -12.06
C HIS A 64 0.58 1.19 -10.85
N SER A 65 1.12 0.14 -10.22
CA SER A 65 0.49 -0.56 -9.10
C SER A 65 -0.95 -0.97 -9.41
N VAL A 66 -1.18 -1.57 -10.58
CA VAL A 66 -2.51 -1.88 -11.10
C VAL A 66 -3.34 -2.71 -10.12
N SER A 67 -2.74 -3.66 -9.39
CA SER A 67 -3.45 -4.40 -8.34
C SER A 67 -4.05 -3.50 -7.25
N ASN A 68 -3.31 -2.48 -6.79
CA ASN A 68 -3.83 -1.51 -5.82
C ASN A 68 -4.99 -0.70 -6.41
N LEU A 69 -4.89 -0.33 -7.68
CA LEU A 69 -5.94 0.42 -8.38
C LEU A 69 -7.20 -0.44 -8.57
N LEU A 70 -7.05 -1.72 -8.92
CA LEU A 70 -8.16 -2.66 -9.01
C LEU A 70 -8.84 -2.84 -7.65
N CYS A 71 -8.07 -3.09 -6.58
CA CYS A 71 -8.62 -3.19 -5.24
C CYS A 71 -9.40 -1.91 -4.85
N ASN A 72 -8.87 -0.72 -5.14
CA ASN A 72 -9.59 0.54 -4.93
C ASN A 72 -10.89 0.62 -5.76
N ALA A 73 -10.89 0.14 -7.01
CA ALA A 73 -12.07 0.13 -7.87
C ALA A 73 -13.17 -0.78 -7.29
N TYR A 74 -12.81 -1.97 -6.80
CA TYR A 74 -13.75 -2.88 -6.13
C TYR A 74 -14.33 -2.24 -4.86
N VAL A 75 -13.51 -1.60 -4.04
CA VAL A 75 -13.97 -0.90 -2.84
C VAL A 75 -14.93 0.26 -3.20
N ASN A 76 -14.57 1.08 -4.19
CA ASN A 76 -15.38 2.24 -4.60
C ASN A 76 -16.68 1.85 -5.32
N SER A 77 -16.79 0.64 -5.85
CA SER A 77 -18.03 0.10 -6.44
C SER A 77 -18.90 -0.67 -5.44
N GLY A 78 -18.50 -0.76 -4.16
CA GLY A 78 -19.20 -1.55 -3.15
C GLY A 78 -19.00 -3.06 -3.29
N ARG A 79 -18.07 -3.49 -4.14
CA ARG A 79 -17.75 -4.90 -4.45
C ARG A 79 -16.53 -5.40 -3.68
N THR A 80 -16.34 -4.91 -2.47
CA THR A 80 -15.20 -5.27 -1.61
C THR A 80 -15.16 -6.78 -1.32
N GLY A 81 -16.32 -7.44 -1.20
CA GLY A 81 -16.42 -8.88 -1.01
C GLY A 81 -15.84 -9.69 -2.18
N ASP A 82 -16.04 -9.22 -3.42
CA ASP A 82 -15.60 -9.89 -4.65
C ASP A 82 -14.07 -9.91 -4.76
N ILE A 83 -13.40 -8.79 -4.45
CA ILE A 83 -11.92 -8.75 -4.50
C ILE A 83 -11.30 -9.60 -3.38
N LEU A 84 -11.93 -9.63 -2.19
CA LEU A 84 -11.47 -10.52 -1.12
C LEU A 84 -11.62 -12.00 -1.51
N ALA A 85 -12.75 -12.37 -2.12
CA ALA A 85 -12.93 -13.73 -2.64
C ALA A 85 -11.86 -14.06 -3.69
N GLN A 86 -11.54 -13.15 -4.61
CA GLN A 86 -10.46 -13.37 -5.59
C GLN A 86 -9.07 -13.53 -4.96
N LEU A 87 -8.77 -12.80 -3.89
CA LEU A 87 -7.51 -12.94 -3.15
C LEU A 87 -7.47 -14.29 -2.40
N GLU A 88 -8.61 -14.77 -1.90
CA GLU A 88 -8.75 -16.06 -1.22
C GLU A 88 -8.67 -17.24 -2.19
N ASP A 89 -9.37 -17.18 -3.32
CA ASP A 89 -9.53 -18.31 -4.24
C ASP A 89 -8.30 -18.56 -5.12
N ASN A 90 -7.43 -17.55 -5.28
CA ASN A 90 -6.30 -17.62 -6.21
C ASN A 90 -5.00 -17.06 -5.61
N MET A 91 -4.69 -17.47 -4.38
CA MET A 91 -3.52 -17.01 -3.62
C MET A 91 -2.19 -17.06 -4.41
N PRO A 92 -1.86 -18.16 -5.13
CA PRO A 92 -0.60 -18.23 -5.91
C PRO A 92 -0.47 -17.12 -6.95
N SER A 93 -1.57 -16.79 -7.66
CA SER A 93 -1.54 -15.74 -8.70
C SER A 93 -1.42 -14.33 -8.14
N TRP A 94 -1.77 -14.14 -6.86
CA TRP A 94 -1.79 -12.84 -6.20
C TRP A 94 -0.55 -12.60 -5.36
N LYS A 95 0.18 -13.64 -4.93
CA LYS A 95 1.37 -13.54 -4.09
C LYS A 95 2.35 -12.45 -4.55
N GLU A 96 2.70 -12.44 -5.83
CA GLU A 96 3.67 -11.50 -6.42
C GLU A 96 3.11 -10.11 -6.71
N ARG A 97 1.78 -9.95 -6.66
CA ARG A 97 1.09 -8.71 -7.02
C ARG A 97 0.05 -8.29 -5.98
N PHE A 98 0.23 -8.72 -4.73
CA PHE A 98 -0.76 -8.51 -3.68
C PHE A 98 -1.02 -7.00 -3.51
N PRO A 99 -2.28 -6.55 -3.49
CA PRO A 99 -2.62 -5.13 -3.47
C PRO A 99 -2.46 -4.53 -2.06
N LEU A 100 -1.24 -4.49 -1.53
CA LEU A 100 -0.93 -4.03 -0.17
C LEU A 100 -1.56 -2.67 0.17
N GLY A 101 -1.36 -1.68 -0.70
CA GLY A 101 -1.88 -0.32 -0.50
C GLY A 101 -3.39 -0.24 -0.71
N GLY A 102 -3.93 -1.04 -1.63
CA GLY A 102 -5.37 -1.16 -1.84
C GLY A 102 -6.07 -1.78 -0.63
N VAL A 103 -5.51 -2.87 -0.09
CA VAL A 103 -6.04 -3.56 1.10
C VAL A 103 -5.94 -2.69 2.34
N LEU A 104 -4.85 -1.94 2.50
CA LEU A 104 -4.75 -0.96 3.58
C LEU A 104 -5.83 0.12 3.47
N GLY A 105 -6.08 0.64 2.25
CA GLY A 105 -7.15 1.60 2.00
C GLY A 105 -8.56 1.00 2.20
N MET A 106 -8.73 -0.27 1.87
CA MET A 106 -9.96 -1.04 2.12
C MET A 106 -10.25 -1.14 3.61
N LEU A 107 -9.27 -1.53 4.45
CA LEU A 107 -9.46 -1.65 5.89
C LEU A 107 -9.80 -0.31 6.56
N GLY A 108 -9.28 0.80 6.05
CA GLY A 108 -9.65 2.14 6.52
C GLY A 108 -11.10 2.55 6.17
N LYS A 109 -11.72 1.94 5.15
CA LYS A 109 -13.11 2.21 4.72
C LYS A 109 -14.12 1.17 5.21
N CYS A 110 -13.67 -0.07 5.36
CA CYS A 110 -14.46 -1.24 5.72
C CYS A 110 -13.76 -1.96 6.90
N PRO A 111 -13.70 -1.36 8.09
CA PRO A 111 -13.03 -1.93 9.26
C PRO A 111 -13.64 -3.27 9.70
N GLU A 112 -14.92 -3.53 9.40
CA GLU A 112 -15.60 -4.79 9.67
C GLU A 112 -14.98 -6.00 8.93
N LEU A 113 -14.15 -5.76 7.91
CA LEU A 113 -13.47 -6.80 7.15
C LEU A 113 -12.10 -7.18 7.74
N GLU A 114 -11.68 -6.54 8.84
CA GLU A 114 -10.37 -6.76 9.44
C GLU A 114 -10.11 -8.23 9.79
N ASP A 115 -11.06 -8.91 10.44
CA ASP A 115 -10.93 -10.32 10.82
C ASP A 115 -10.79 -11.24 9.59
N ARG A 116 -11.49 -10.92 8.50
CA ARG A 116 -11.40 -11.66 7.23
C ARG A 116 -10.03 -11.45 6.58
N VAL A 117 -9.55 -10.21 6.53
CA VAL A 117 -8.21 -9.89 5.98
C VAL A 117 -7.10 -10.51 6.82
N HIS A 118 -7.24 -10.52 8.15
CA HIS A 118 -6.29 -11.17 9.04
C HIS A 118 -6.29 -12.68 8.83
N SER A 119 -7.46 -13.31 8.72
CA SER A 119 -7.58 -14.74 8.41
C SER A 119 -6.94 -15.08 7.05
N LEU A 120 -7.18 -14.26 6.03
CA LEU A 120 -6.53 -14.37 4.72
C LEU A 120 -5.00 -14.26 4.86
N ALA A 121 -4.50 -13.28 5.61
CA ALA A 121 -3.08 -13.09 5.80
C ALA A 121 -2.39 -14.29 6.48
N LYS A 122 -3.08 -14.94 7.43
CA LYS A 122 -2.60 -16.19 8.04
C LYS A 122 -2.50 -17.32 7.02
N LYS A 123 -3.49 -17.46 6.12
CA LYS A 123 -3.45 -18.46 5.03
C LYS A 123 -2.28 -18.22 4.08
N TYR A 124 -2.07 -16.98 3.63
CA TYR A 124 -0.91 -16.64 2.80
C TYR A 124 0.43 -16.92 3.48
N ALA A 125 0.54 -16.68 4.78
CA ALA A 125 1.76 -16.99 5.53
C ALA A 125 2.01 -18.50 5.60
N ALA A 126 0.96 -19.30 5.81
CA ALA A 126 1.06 -20.76 5.98
C ALA A 126 1.24 -21.51 4.65
N GLU A 127 0.48 -21.15 3.63
CA GLU A 127 0.40 -21.90 2.36
C GLU A 127 1.36 -21.35 1.30
N GLU A 128 1.47 -20.02 1.21
CA GLU A 128 2.25 -19.34 0.18
C GLU A 128 3.60 -18.80 0.68
N GLN A 129 3.89 -18.93 1.99
CA GLN A 129 5.06 -18.33 2.63
C GLN A 129 5.18 -16.82 2.32
N CYS A 130 4.03 -16.15 2.20
CA CYS A 130 3.94 -14.75 1.81
C CYS A 130 3.45 -13.90 2.98
N LEU A 131 4.31 -12.98 3.44
CA LEU A 131 4.01 -12.10 4.58
C LEU A 131 3.49 -10.72 4.16
N VAL A 132 3.35 -10.45 2.85
CA VAL A 132 2.83 -9.17 2.34
C VAL A 132 1.43 -8.86 2.88
N PRO A 133 0.47 -9.81 2.92
CA PRO A 133 -0.85 -9.54 3.49
C PRO A 133 -0.79 -9.29 5.00
N MET A 134 0.08 -10.01 5.72
CA MET A 134 0.27 -9.80 7.16
C MET A 134 0.84 -8.42 7.45
N ASN A 135 1.72 -7.92 6.58
CA ASN A 135 2.20 -6.54 6.64
C ASN A 135 1.08 -5.51 6.42
N ALA A 136 0.03 -5.83 5.65
CA ALA A 136 -1.16 -4.96 5.53
C ALA A 136 -1.89 -4.83 6.88
N VAL A 137 -2.09 -5.97 7.56
CA VAL A 137 -2.73 -6.02 8.89
C VAL A 137 -1.89 -5.26 9.92
N TRP A 138 -0.56 -5.49 9.93
CA TRP A 138 0.36 -4.76 10.79
C TRP A 138 0.28 -3.24 10.57
N MET A 139 0.32 -2.78 9.32
CA MET A 139 0.20 -1.35 9.02
C MET A 139 -1.15 -0.79 9.47
N HIS A 140 -2.25 -1.52 9.28
CA HIS A 140 -3.57 -1.09 9.73
C HIS A 140 -3.62 -0.92 11.25
N LYS A 141 -3.07 -1.88 12.01
CA LYS A 141 -2.96 -1.77 13.48
C LYS A 141 -2.11 -0.57 13.90
N MET A 142 -0.96 -0.35 13.26
CA MET A 142 -0.12 0.82 13.50
C MET A 142 -0.88 2.13 13.25
N LEU A 143 -1.58 2.24 12.11
CA LEU A 143 -2.35 3.43 11.76
C LEU A 143 -3.53 3.68 12.70
N GLY A 144 -4.14 2.62 13.23
CA GLY A 144 -5.19 2.70 14.25
C GLY A 144 -4.68 3.00 15.67
N GLY A 145 -3.36 3.08 15.89
CA GLY A 145 -2.78 3.25 17.22
C GLY A 145 -2.78 2.00 18.09
N HIS A 146 -3.12 0.83 17.53
CA HIS A 146 -3.14 -0.47 18.21
C HIS A 146 -1.74 -1.08 18.25
N PHE A 147 -0.79 -0.39 18.89
CA PHE A 147 0.63 -0.74 18.86
C PHE A 147 0.95 -2.10 19.47
N GLU A 148 0.29 -2.48 20.55
CA GLU A 148 0.50 -3.79 21.19
C GLU A 148 0.14 -4.96 20.26
N GLU A 149 -0.96 -4.81 19.50
CA GLU A 149 -1.36 -5.81 18.52
C GLU A 149 -0.41 -5.86 17.33
N ALA A 150 0.09 -4.70 16.88
CA ALA A 150 1.08 -4.61 15.82
C ALA A 150 2.40 -5.28 16.25
N ASP A 151 2.86 -5.05 17.47
CA ASP A 151 4.07 -5.69 18.02
C ASP A 151 3.88 -7.20 18.18
N LYS A 152 2.69 -7.65 18.58
CA LYS A 152 2.35 -9.08 18.62
C LYS A 152 2.47 -9.72 17.23
N ILE A 153 2.00 -9.06 16.17
CA ILE A 153 2.15 -9.57 14.79
C ILE A 153 3.63 -9.76 14.44
N LEU A 154 4.52 -8.82 14.77
CA LEU A 154 5.96 -8.95 14.50
C LEU A 154 6.63 -10.04 15.33
N LYS A 155 6.11 -10.31 16.54
CA LYS A 155 6.57 -11.42 17.38
C LYS A 155 6.14 -12.77 16.81
N ASP A 156 4.91 -12.88 16.34
CA ASP A 156 4.34 -14.11 15.78
C ASP A 156 4.91 -14.40 14.37
N TYR A 157 5.32 -13.35 13.63
CA TYR A 157 5.87 -13.44 12.28
C TYR A 157 7.24 -12.72 12.17
N PRO A 158 8.30 -13.24 12.80
CA PRO A 158 9.61 -12.57 12.86
C PRO A 158 10.23 -12.32 11.47
N GLY A 159 9.94 -13.17 10.47
CA GLY A 159 10.41 -12.98 9.09
C GLY A 159 9.88 -11.70 8.41
N MET A 160 8.88 -11.03 8.97
CA MET A 160 8.44 -9.71 8.51
C MET A 160 9.50 -8.64 8.73
N GLN A 161 10.34 -8.78 9.75
CA GLN A 161 11.30 -7.76 10.16
C GLN A 161 12.35 -7.44 9.09
N ASP A 162 12.72 -8.43 8.27
CA ASP A 162 13.72 -8.30 7.21
C ASP A 162 13.25 -7.42 6.04
N ARG A 163 11.94 -7.43 5.79
CA ARG A 163 11.30 -6.78 4.63
C ARG A 163 10.03 -6.03 5.01
N LEU A 164 10.05 -5.41 6.19
CA LEU A 164 8.90 -4.68 6.71
C LEU A 164 8.60 -3.48 5.82
N MET A 165 7.38 -3.37 5.30
CA MET A 165 6.99 -2.22 4.46
C MET A 165 6.18 -1.24 5.31
N PHE A 166 6.77 -0.09 5.63
CA PHE A 166 6.21 0.87 6.58
C PHE A 166 6.14 2.31 6.06
N LEU A 167 6.48 2.56 4.80
CA LEU A 167 6.50 3.93 4.24
C LEU A 167 5.15 4.64 4.32
N SER A 168 4.04 3.89 4.19
CA SER A 168 2.69 4.45 4.37
C SER A 168 2.45 4.91 5.81
N VAL A 169 2.92 4.12 6.79
CA VAL A 169 2.85 4.45 8.22
C VAL A 169 3.69 5.69 8.53
N LEU A 170 4.90 5.74 8.00
CA LEU A 170 5.81 6.88 8.07
C LEU A 170 5.15 8.14 7.53
N LYS A 171 4.64 8.10 6.30
CA LYS A 171 3.96 9.24 5.67
C LYS A 171 2.75 9.69 6.48
N HIS A 172 1.94 8.74 6.97
CA HIS A 172 0.76 9.04 7.75
C HIS A 172 1.10 9.75 9.06
N SER A 173 2.17 9.33 9.76
CA SER A 173 2.61 9.99 11.00
C SER A 173 2.82 11.49 10.82
N ARG A 174 3.39 11.91 9.68
CA ARG A 174 3.58 13.33 9.34
C ARG A 174 2.26 14.02 9.01
N THR A 175 1.45 13.43 8.13
CA THR A 175 0.22 14.07 7.66
C THR A 175 -0.86 14.18 8.72
N ALA A 176 -0.90 13.23 9.66
CA ALA A 176 -1.85 13.20 10.76
C ALA A 176 -1.31 13.84 12.04
N ASP A 177 -0.12 14.44 11.99
CA ASP A 177 0.54 15.06 13.15
C ASP A 177 0.71 14.11 14.35
N ASN A 178 0.87 12.80 14.09
CA ASN A 178 0.80 11.76 15.10
C ASN A 178 2.19 11.38 15.63
N GLU A 179 2.57 12.00 16.74
CA GLU A 179 3.88 11.78 17.36
C GLU A 179 4.05 10.37 17.92
N ALA A 180 3.00 9.84 18.56
CA ALA A 180 3.04 8.50 19.13
C ALA A 180 3.35 7.46 18.06
N LEU A 181 2.73 7.59 16.88
CA LEU A 181 3.01 6.74 15.73
C LEU A 181 4.44 6.91 15.22
N ALA A 182 4.93 8.14 15.10
CA ALA A 182 6.30 8.41 14.65
C ALA A 182 7.34 7.78 15.59
N ARG A 183 7.13 7.88 16.90
CA ARG A 183 7.98 7.27 17.93
C ARG A 183 7.93 5.76 17.89
N HIS A 184 6.73 5.17 17.88
CA HIS A 184 6.56 3.72 17.86
C HIS A 184 7.21 3.12 16.63
N LEU A 185 6.98 3.72 15.45
CA LEU A 185 7.60 3.27 14.21
C LEU A 185 9.14 3.30 14.27
N ALA A 186 9.72 4.39 14.78
CA ALA A 186 11.17 4.51 14.92
C ALA A 186 11.73 3.45 15.88
N GLN A 187 11.04 3.18 16.98
CA GLN A 187 11.41 2.12 17.91
C GLN A 187 11.31 0.74 17.27
N THR A 188 10.17 0.39 16.67
CA THR A 188 9.92 -0.92 16.05
C THR A 188 10.94 -1.24 14.95
N VAL A 189 11.18 -0.29 14.03
CA VAL A 189 12.13 -0.51 12.92
C VAL A 189 13.58 -0.40 13.40
N GLY A 190 13.87 0.51 14.34
CA GLY A 190 15.20 0.74 14.86
C GLY A 190 15.76 -0.45 15.65
N GLN A 191 14.91 -1.07 16.48
CA GLN A 191 15.26 -2.22 17.31
C GLN A 191 15.17 -3.56 16.55
N SER A 192 14.54 -3.58 15.39
CA SER A 192 14.49 -4.76 14.53
C SER A 192 15.90 -5.22 14.14
N THR A 193 16.19 -6.50 14.35
CA THR A 193 17.47 -7.12 13.96
C THR A 193 17.53 -7.40 12.46
N GLY A 194 16.37 -7.61 11.83
CA GLY A 194 16.24 -7.83 10.38
C GLY A 194 16.26 -6.56 9.53
N ALA A 195 15.94 -5.40 10.13
CA ALA A 195 15.84 -4.16 9.38
C ALA A 195 17.19 -3.67 8.85
N THR A 196 17.23 -3.34 7.56
CA THR A 196 18.41 -2.73 6.92
C THR A 196 18.77 -1.38 7.54
N LEU A 197 20.04 -0.97 7.44
CA LEU A 197 20.48 0.36 7.87
C LEU A 197 19.65 1.49 7.23
N ASN A 198 19.33 1.36 5.94
CA ASN A 198 18.48 2.32 5.25
C ASN A 198 17.06 2.38 5.83
N ALA A 199 16.47 1.23 6.18
CA ALA A 199 15.16 1.19 6.82
C ALA A 199 15.18 1.89 8.19
N LYS A 200 16.20 1.61 9.01
CA LYS A 200 16.40 2.28 10.31
C LYS A 200 16.59 3.78 10.15
N ALA A 201 17.42 4.21 9.20
CA ALA A 201 17.67 5.61 8.91
C ALA A 201 16.39 6.33 8.46
N LEU A 202 15.53 5.70 7.65
CA LEU A 202 14.25 6.27 7.27
C LEU A 202 13.30 6.43 8.46
N ALA A 203 13.22 5.43 9.34
CA ALA A 203 12.32 5.47 10.49
C ALA A 203 12.77 6.51 11.53
N TYR A 204 14.05 6.54 11.89
CA TYR A 204 14.59 7.55 12.81
C TYR A 204 14.65 8.95 12.19
N GLY A 205 15.05 9.07 10.93
CA GLY A 205 15.03 10.34 10.20
C GLY A 205 13.64 10.96 10.15
N ASN A 206 12.60 10.14 10.00
CA ASN A 206 11.21 10.60 10.12
C ASN A 206 10.91 11.21 11.49
N LEU A 207 11.31 10.56 12.58
CA LEU A 207 11.09 11.06 13.94
C LEU A 207 11.88 12.35 14.20
N VAL A 208 13.13 12.42 13.74
CA VAL A 208 13.97 13.62 13.83
C VAL A 208 13.32 14.80 13.10
N GLU A 209 12.94 14.64 11.84
CA GLU A 209 12.25 15.68 11.06
C GLU A 209 10.95 16.12 11.74
N PHE A 210 10.20 15.16 12.29
CA PHE A 210 8.95 15.41 13.01
C PHE A 210 9.15 16.26 14.27
N LEU A 211 10.22 16.02 15.04
CA LEU A 211 10.56 16.79 16.24
C LEU A 211 11.12 18.18 15.92
N VAL A 212 11.99 18.28 14.92
CA VAL A 212 12.55 19.58 14.45
C VAL A 212 11.45 20.51 13.98
N ALA A 213 10.46 20.00 13.23
CA ALA A 213 9.30 20.78 12.79
C ALA A 213 8.48 21.38 13.95
N ARG A 214 8.65 20.87 15.18
CA ARG A 214 7.99 21.32 16.42
C ARG A 214 8.91 22.12 17.35
N GLY A 215 10.11 22.50 16.89
CA GLY A 215 11.09 23.20 17.71
C GLY A 215 11.76 22.35 18.79
N ARG A 216 11.59 21.02 18.75
CA ARG A 216 12.20 20.07 19.71
C ARG A 216 13.57 19.58 19.23
N SER A 217 14.42 20.51 18.81
CA SER A 217 15.70 20.21 18.17
C SER A 217 16.69 19.47 19.08
N GLU A 218 16.67 19.77 20.38
CA GLU A 218 17.54 19.10 21.36
C GLU A 218 17.23 17.61 21.46
N GLU A 219 15.95 17.27 21.53
CA GLU A 219 15.52 15.87 21.57
C GLU A 219 15.79 15.16 20.25
N ALA A 220 15.63 15.85 19.13
CA ALA A 220 15.98 15.33 17.82
C ALA A 220 17.48 14.99 17.72
N LEU A 221 18.35 15.83 18.30
CA LEU A 221 19.79 15.58 18.36
C LEU A 221 20.12 14.34 19.20
N GLN A 222 19.50 14.20 20.38
CA GLN A 222 19.69 13.03 21.24
C GLN A 222 19.29 11.72 20.56
N ILE A 223 18.23 11.74 19.73
CA ILE A 223 17.83 10.57 18.95
C ILE A 223 18.89 10.26 17.89
N LEU A 224 19.40 11.26 17.20
CA LEU A 224 20.42 11.08 16.17
C LEU A 224 21.72 10.49 16.74
N GLU A 225 22.17 10.99 17.89
CA GLU A 225 23.34 10.47 18.61
C GLU A 225 23.17 9.00 19.01
N LYS A 226 22.00 8.62 19.54
CA LYS A 226 21.69 7.23 19.91
C LYS A 226 21.67 6.26 18.73
N THR A 227 21.46 6.77 17.51
CA THR A 227 21.37 5.93 16.30
C THR A 227 22.70 5.74 15.58
N GLN A 228 23.74 6.48 15.97
CA GLN A 228 25.10 6.39 15.42
C GLN A 228 26.05 5.54 16.28
N ALA A 229 25.65 5.19 17.51
CA ALA A 229 26.37 4.30 18.43
C ALA A 229 25.96 2.83 18.22
#